data_AF-A0A822C505-F1
#
_entry.id   AF-A0A822C505-F1
#
_cell.length_a   1.000
_cell.length_b   1.000
_cell.length_c   1.000
_cell.angle_alpha   90.00
_cell.angle_beta   90.00
_cell.angle_gamma   90.00
#
_symmetry.space_group_name_H-M   'P 1'
#
loop_
_entity.id
_entity.type
_entity.pdbx_description
1 polymer ?
#
loop_
_entity_poly.entity_id
_entity_poly.type
_entity_poly.pdbx_seq_one_letter_code
_entity_poly.pdbx_strand_id
1 'polypeptide(L)'
;MTSGRYDHTASVLVNGKVLVAGGHGTDGYSYRGYLNSTEIYDPETGIWTKTGNMTMGRVGHTASVLTNGKVLVSGGFGYDGYSYRGYLNSTEIYDPKTGTWTKTGNMTIGRRGHTASVLANGKVLVAGGLGYDEYGQGRTFNSSEIYDPETEIWTMIGDMTVGRYFHTASVLANGKVLVAGGLSNSSE
;
A
#
# COMPACT_ATOMS: atom_id res chain seq x y z
N MET A 1 4.80 -14.45 14.42
CA MET A 1 5.54 -13.37 13.72
C MET A 1 6.86 -13.21 14.45
N THR A 2 7.98 -12.97 13.75
CA THR A 2 9.31 -12.96 14.39
C THR A 2 9.74 -11.56 14.88
N SER A 3 9.01 -10.51 14.53
CA SER A 3 9.16 -9.15 15.05
C SER A 3 7.78 -8.52 15.28
N GLY A 4 7.59 -7.85 16.42
CA GLY A 4 6.36 -7.11 16.70
C GLY A 4 6.22 -5.89 15.79
N ARG A 5 5.02 -5.70 15.22
CA ARG A 5 4.72 -4.57 14.32
C ARG A 5 3.26 -4.15 14.32
N TYR A 6 2.99 -2.90 13.97
CA TYR A 6 1.65 -2.35 13.68
C TYR A 6 1.66 -1.54 12.37
N ASP A 7 0.51 -1.11 11.85
CA ASP A 7 0.37 -0.41 10.54
C ASP A 7 1.01 -1.14 9.33
N HIS A 8 1.15 -2.46 9.45
CA HIS A 8 1.57 -3.35 8.38
C HIS A 8 0.36 -3.74 7.52
N THR A 9 0.63 -4.33 6.36
CA THR A 9 -0.39 -5.01 5.56
C THR A 9 -0.26 -6.52 5.74
N ALA A 10 -1.39 -7.23 5.67
CA ALA A 10 -1.45 -8.69 5.65
C ALA A 10 -2.30 -9.12 4.44
N SER A 11 -1.69 -9.88 3.52
CA SER A 11 -2.31 -10.31 2.26
C SER A 11 -2.36 -11.83 2.19
N VAL A 12 -3.53 -12.41 1.97
CA VAL A 12 -3.66 -13.86 1.70
C VAL A 12 -3.21 -14.13 0.27
N LEU A 13 -2.14 -14.88 0.12
CA LEU A 13 -1.58 -15.29 -1.17
C LEU A 13 -2.45 -16.40 -1.78
N VAL A 14 -2.31 -16.61 -3.09
CA VAL A 14 -3.04 -17.65 -3.84
C VAL A 14 -2.81 -19.06 -3.28
N ASN A 15 -1.66 -19.30 -2.65
CA ASN A 15 -1.33 -20.57 -2.00
C ASN A 15 -1.85 -20.70 -0.56
N GLY A 16 -2.70 -19.78 -0.10
CA GLY A 16 -3.29 -19.78 1.25
C GLY A 16 -2.38 -19.23 2.36
N LYS A 17 -1.10 -18.97 2.08
CA LYS A 17 -0.19 -18.35 3.06
C LYS A 17 -0.45 -16.84 3.18
N VAL A 18 -0.04 -16.23 4.27
CA VAL A 18 -0.23 -14.79 4.50
C VAL A 18 1.10 -14.05 4.40
N LEU A 19 1.21 -13.12 3.46
CA LEU A 19 2.31 -12.17 3.40
C LEU A 19 2.04 -11.00 4.34
N VAL A 20 2.94 -10.76 5.28
CA VAL A 20 2.95 -9.57 6.12
C VAL A 20 4.08 -8.64 5.68
N ALA A 21 3.75 -7.40 5.34
CA ALA A 21 4.69 -6.44 4.78
C ALA A 21 4.68 -5.09 5.51
N GLY A 22 5.88 -4.56 5.75
CA GLY A 22 6.10 -3.23 6.29
C GLY A 22 5.58 -3.04 7.72
N GLY A 23 5.10 -1.85 8.02
CA GLY A 23 4.62 -1.49 9.35
C GLY A 23 5.70 -0.83 10.22
N HIS A 24 5.34 -0.56 11.47
CA HIS A 24 6.22 0.05 12.45
C HIS A 24 6.79 -1.02 13.39
N GLY A 25 8.11 -1.08 13.54
CA GLY A 25 8.76 -2.00 14.47
C GLY A 25 8.54 -1.59 15.93
N THR A 26 8.49 -2.57 16.83
CA THR A 26 8.35 -2.36 18.29
C THR A 26 9.64 -2.65 19.06
N ASP A 27 10.78 -2.82 18.40
CA ASP A 27 12.05 -3.29 18.98
C ASP A 27 12.88 -2.19 19.68
N GLY A 28 12.25 -1.11 20.11
CA GLY A 28 12.85 -0.10 21.00
C GLY A 28 13.87 0.86 20.35
N TYR A 29 14.30 0.61 19.11
CA TYR A 29 15.20 1.51 18.38
C TYR A 29 14.41 2.55 17.57
N SER A 30 14.14 3.69 18.19
CA SER A 30 13.31 4.82 17.68
C SER A 30 13.72 5.41 16.31
N TYR A 31 14.91 5.10 15.80
CA TYR A 31 15.41 5.59 14.51
C TYR A 31 15.16 4.63 13.33
N ARG A 32 14.71 3.38 13.56
CA ARG A 32 14.37 2.39 12.52
C ARG A 32 12.89 2.03 12.49
N GLY A 33 12.03 2.99 12.86
CA GLY A 33 10.60 2.78 13.07
C GLY A 33 9.86 2.12 11.90
N TYR A 34 10.12 2.51 10.65
CA TYR A 34 9.43 1.93 9.48
C TYR A 34 10.16 0.69 8.95
N LEU A 35 9.49 -0.45 9.02
CA LEU A 35 10.00 -1.72 8.53
C LEU A 35 9.86 -1.79 7.01
N ASN A 36 10.90 -2.29 6.36
CA ASN A 36 10.84 -2.82 4.99
C ASN A 36 10.78 -4.35 4.96
N SER A 37 10.85 -4.97 6.13
CA SER A 37 10.89 -6.42 6.27
C SER A 37 9.53 -7.03 5.96
N THR A 38 9.57 -8.25 5.41
CA THR A 38 8.38 -9.02 5.13
C THR A 38 8.53 -10.46 5.63
N GLU A 39 7.41 -11.05 6.03
CA GLU A 39 7.34 -12.40 6.57
C GLU A 39 6.14 -13.12 5.98
N ILE A 40 6.27 -14.43 5.76
CA ILE A 40 5.16 -15.30 5.39
C ILE A 40 4.72 -16.07 6.63
N TYR A 41 3.42 -16.08 6.88
CA TYR A 41 2.78 -17.00 7.80
C TYR A 41 2.14 -18.16 7.04
N ASP A 42 2.48 -19.36 7.46
CA ASP A 42 1.87 -20.59 6.98
C ASP A 42 0.80 -21.04 7.98
N PRO A 43 -0.50 -20.95 7.64
CA PRO A 43 -1.58 -21.27 8.56
C PRO A 43 -1.72 -22.77 8.84
N GLU A 44 -1.17 -23.64 7.99
CA GLU A 44 -1.24 -25.10 8.19
C GLU A 44 -0.25 -25.56 9.26
N THR A 45 0.91 -24.92 9.31
CA THR A 45 1.99 -25.27 10.26
C THR A 45 2.12 -24.30 11.44
N GLY A 46 1.51 -23.12 11.35
CA GLY A 46 1.68 -22.05 12.32
C GLY A 46 3.06 -21.37 12.27
N ILE A 47 3.87 -21.68 11.26
CA ILE A 47 5.26 -21.22 11.16
C ILE A 47 5.35 -19.86 10.45
N TRP A 48 6.24 -19.01 10.95
CA TRP A 48 6.62 -17.76 10.31
C TRP A 48 7.97 -17.90 9.64
N THR A 49 8.10 -17.44 8.40
CA THR A 49 9.35 -17.46 7.63
C THR A 49 9.64 -16.09 7.05
N LYS A 50 10.87 -15.60 7.21
CA LYS A 50 11.32 -14.35 6.57
C LYS A 50 11.43 -14.55 5.06
N THR A 51 11.06 -13.53 4.28
CA THR A 51 11.22 -13.52 2.82
C THR A 51 11.90 -12.22 2.39
N GLY A 52 11.99 -11.94 1.08
CA GLY A 52 12.65 -10.74 0.56
C GLY A 52 12.09 -9.45 1.17
N ASN A 53 12.92 -8.44 1.34
CA ASN A 53 12.51 -7.15 1.89
C ASN A 53 12.13 -6.18 0.75
N MET A 54 11.19 -5.27 1.05
CA MET A 54 10.96 -4.10 0.21
C MET A 54 12.21 -3.22 0.19
N THR A 55 12.36 -2.39 -0.84
CA THR A 55 13.45 -1.41 -0.91
C THR A 55 13.25 -0.26 0.07
N MET A 56 12.00 0.06 0.42
CA MET A 56 11.64 1.16 1.31
C MET A 56 10.82 0.68 2.51
N GLY A 57 11.18 1.14 3.70
CA GLY A 57 10.39 0.90 4.90
C GLY A 57 9.19 1.83 4.93
N ARG A 58 7.99 1.29 5.20
CA ARG A 58 6.72 2.03 5.01
C ARG A 58 5.61 1.59 5.97
N VAL A 59 4.78 2.55 6.38
CA VAL A 59 3.54 2.37 7.16
C VAL A 59 2.35 2.99 6.43
N GLY A 60 1.12 2.53 6.71
CA GLY A 60 -0.09 3.09 6.11
C GLY A 60 -0.11 3.00 4.57
N HIS A 61 0.62 2.04 4.03
CA HIS A 61 0.61 1.64 2.63
C HIS A 61 -0.51 0.62 2.41
N THR A 62 -0.83 0.33 1.15
CA THR A 62 -1.74 -0.76 0.79
C THR A 62 -0.98 -1.89 0.11
N ALA A 63 -1.51 -3.11 0.22
CA ALA A 63 -1.02 -4.30 -0.48
C ALA A 63 -2.19 -4.96 -1.21
N SER A 64 -2.06 -5.17 -2.51
CA SER A 64 -3.10 -5.72 -3.39
C SER A 64 -2.60 -7.00 -4.04
N VAL A 65 -3.28 -8.12 -3.82
CA VAL A 65 -2.99 -9.38 -4.51
C VAL A 65 -3.57 -9.28 -5.92
N LEU A 66 -2.69 -9.30 -6.92
CA LEU A 66 -3.04 -9.17 -8.33
C LEU A 66 -3.58 -10.50 -8.89
N THR A 67 -4.25 -10.43 -10.03
CA THR A 67 -4.81 -11.61 -10.73
C THR A 67 -3.74 -12.63 -11.14
N ASN A 68 -2.49 -12.20 -11.33
CA ASN A 68 -1.34 -13.07 -11.61
C ASN A 68 -0.71 -13.68 -10.34
N GLY A 69 -1.28 -13.43 -9.16
CA GLY A 69 -0.84 -13.94 -7.87
C GLY A 69 0.31 -13.17 -7.20
N LYS A 70 0.86 -12.15 -7.85
CA LYS A 70 1.84 -11.24 -7.25
C LYS A 70 1.17 -10.24 -6.31
N VAL A 71 1.93 -9.58 -5.44
CA VAL A 71 1.39 -8.57 -4.51
C VAL A 71 1.97 -7.20 -4.84
N LEU A 72 1.11 -6.25 -5.22
CA LEU A 72 1.48 -4.84 -5.41
C LEU A 72 1.38 -4.11 -4.08
N VAL A 73 2.48 -3.51 -3.62
CA VAL A 73 2.49 -2.55 -2.52
C VAL A 73 2.54 -1.15 -3.08
N SER A 74 1.72 -0.24 -2.56
CA SER A 74 1.67 1.15 -3.02
C SER A 74 1.66 2.15 -1.86
N GLY A 75 2.49 3.19 -2.01
CA GLY A 75 2.53 4.36 -1.14
C GLY A 75 2.89 4.09 0.31
N GLY A 76 2.23 4.80 1.22
CA GLY A 76 2.53 4.84 2.64
C GLY A 76 3.40 6.03 3.03
N PHE A 77 3.82 6.04 4.29
CA PHE A 77 4.78 7.00 4.83
C PHE A 77 6.03 6.24 5.27
N GLY A 78 7.20 6.73 4.88
CA GLY A 78 8.39 5.92 4.99
C GLY A 78 9.64 6.59 4.48
N TYR A 79 10.70 5.80 4.35
CA TYR A 79 11.97 6.25 3.79
C TYR A 79 11.92 6.20 2.26
N ASP A 80 12.38 7.27 1.61
CA ASP A 80 12.49 7.37 0.14
C ASP A 80 13.77 6.70 -0.43
N GLY A 81 14.58 6.07 0.43
CA GLY A 81 15.85 5.44 0.08
C GLY A 81 17.09 6.31 0.28
N TYR A 82 16.95 7.60 0.63
CA TYR A 82 18.07 8.53 0.80
C TYR A 82 18.17 9.18 2.19
N SER A 83 17.31 8.76 3.13
CA SER A 83 17.20 9.17 4.56
C SER A 83 16.11 10.19 4.88
N TYR A 84 15.34 10.65 3.90
CA TYR A 84 14.19 11.51 4.17
C TYR A 84 12.93 10.67 4.42
N ARG A 85 12.15 11.07 5.44
CA ARG A 85 10.85 10.47 5.74
C ARG A 85 9.76 11.28 5.06
N GLY A 86 8.94 10.64 4.24
CA GLY A 86 7.89 11.33 3.51
C GLY A 86 6.77 10.41 3.07
N TYR A 87 5.77 11.02 2.43
CA TYR A 87 4.73 10.28 1.72
C TYR A 87 5.33 9.65 0.47
N LEU A 88 5.24 8.34 0.38
CA LEU A 88 5.79 7.58 -0.73
C LEU A 88 4.78 7.56 -1.86
N ASN A 89 5.27 7.80 -3.08
CA ASN A 89 4.57 7.44 -4.30
C ASN A 89 5.09 6.11 -4.89
N SER A 90 6.12 5.54 -4.27
CA SER A 90 6.77 4.33 -4.74
C SER A 90 5.88 3.11 -4.62
N THR A 91 6.06 2.22 -5.58
CA THR A 91 5.36 0.94 -5.66
C THR A 91 6.35 -0.19 -5.91
N GLU A 92 6.03 -1.35 -5.37
CA GLU A 92 6.85 -2.54 -5.50
C GLU A 92 5.95 -3.76 -5.66
N ILE A 93 6.39 -4.74 -6.45
CA ILE A 93 5.70 -6.00 -6.65
C ILE A 93 6.50 -7.11 -5.96
N TYR A 94 5.83 -7.88 -5.12
CA TYR A 94 6.33 -9.12 -4.57
C TYR A 94 5.94 -10.30 -5.45
N ASP A 95 6.91 -11.14 -5.80
CA ASP A 95 6.67 -12.42 -6.44
C ASP A 95 6.77 -13.55 -5.41
N PRO A 96 5.64 -14.21 -5.04
CA PRO A 96 5.65 -15.31 -4.08
C PRO A 96 6.45 -16.55 -4.52
N LYS A 97 6.70 -16.73 -5.82
CA LYS A 97 7.45 -17.88 -6.34
C LYS A 97 8.93 -17.77 -6.04
N THR A 98 9.48 -16.56 -6.11
CA THR A 98 10.90 -16.28 -5.88
C THR A 98 11.15 -15.69 -4.50
N GLY A 99 10.13 -15.15 -3.86
CA GLY A 99 10.25 -14.45 -2.59
C GLY A 99 10.96 -13.09 -2.71
N THR A 100 10.90 -12.45 -3.88
CA THR A 100 11.63 -11.20 -4.16
C THR A 100 10.69 -10.03 -4.44
N TRP A 101 11.12 -8.83 -4.05
CA TRP A 101 10.47 -7.56 -4.41
C TRP A 101 11.15 -6.93 -5.64
N THR A 102 10.37 -6.27 -6.49
CA THR A 102 10.86 -5.49 -7.63
C THR A 102 10.11 -4.17 -7.72
N LYS A 103 10.82 -3.07 -7.99
CA LYS A 103 10.19 -1.76 -8.21
C LYS A 103 9.37 -1.79 -9.51
N THR A 104 8.24 -1.10 -9.52
CA THR A 104 7.40 -0.90 -10.71
C THR A 104 7.06 0.59 -10.87
N GLY A 105 6.18 0.97 -11.80
CA GLY A 105 5.82 2.36 -12.02
C GLY A 105 5.21 3.00 -10.76
N ASN A 106 5.63 4.23 -10.47
CA ASN A 106 5.22 4.97 -9.29
C ASN A 106 3.87 5.66 -9.49
N MET A 107 3.13 5.87 -8.40
CA MET A 107 1.99 6.78 -8.40
C MET A 107 2.44 8.20 -8.74
N THR A 108 1.53 9.00 -9.27
CA THR A 108 1.75 10.42 -9.55
C THR A 108 1.93 11.20 -8.25
N ILE A 109 1.21 10.82 -7.20
CA ILE A 109 1.17 11.52 -5.92
C ILE A 109 1.55 10.58 -4.78
N GLY A 110 2.44 11.05 -3.89
CA GLY A 110 2.77 10.34 -2.66
C GLY A 110 1.63 10.38 -1.67
N ARG A 111 1.15 9.22 -1.22
CA ARG A 111 -0.03 9.11 -0.35
C ARG A 111 0.13 8.02 0.70
N ARG A 112 -0.40 8.26 1.91
CA ARG A 112 -0.59 7.25 2.97
C ARG A 112 -2.06 7.19 3.38
N GLY A 113 -2.50 6.04 3.90
CA GLY A 113 -3.87 5.85 4.40
C GLY A 113 -4.94 5.98 3.30
N HIS A 114 -4.54 5.80 2.04
CA HIS A 114 -5.44 5.61 0.91
C HIS A 114 -6.00 4.18 0.92
N THR A 115 -7.06 3.97 0.15
CA THR A 115 -7.55 2.61 -0.14
C THR A 115 -6.99 2.12 -1.46
N ALA A 116 -6.94 0.80 -1.64
CA ALA A 116 -6.64 0.16 -2.91
C ALA A 116 -7.71 -0.92 -3.19
N SER A 117 -8.21 -0.97 -4.42
CA SER A 117 -9.24 -1.89 -4.86
C SER A 117 -8.80 -2.58 -6.15
N VAL A 118 -8.67 -3.91 -6.12
CA VAL A 118 -8.44 -4.72 -7.33
C VAL A 118 -9.76 -4.83 -8.08
N LEU A 119 -9.78 -4.34 -9.31
CA LEU A 119 -10.96 -4.31 -10.17
C LEU A 119 -11.10 -5.63 -10.95
N ALA A 120 -12.30 -5.89 -11.48
CA ALA A 120 -12.58 -7.11 -12.25
C ALA A 120 -11.70 -7.28 -13.50
N ASN A 121 -11.17 -6.18 -14.05
CA ASN A 121 -10.23 -6.19 -15.16
C ASN A 121 -8.75 -6.35 -14.73
N GLY A 122 -8.49 -6.64 -13.45
CA GLY A 122 -7.15 -6.84 -12.90
C GLY A 122 -6.39 -5.55 -12.52
N LYS A 123 -6.92 -4.38 -12.88
CA LYS A 123 -6.30 -3.09 -12.53
C LYS A 123 -6.50 -2.76 -11.05
N VAL A 124 -5.63 -1.92 -10.49
CA VAL A 124 -5.73 -1.50 -9.09
C VAL A 124 -6.09 -0.02 -9.02
N LEU A 125 -7.27 0.28 -8.46
CA LEU A 125 -7.68 1.65 -8.16
C LEU A 125 -7.18 2.04 -6.77
N VAL A 126 -6.46 3.13 -6.66
CA VAL A 126 -6.21 3.81 -5.37
C VAL A 126 -7.04 5.08 -5.27
N ALA A 127 -7.55 5.37 -4.07
CA ALA A 127 -8.37 6.55 -3.83
C ALA A 127 -7.98 7.24 -2.51
N GLY A 128 -7.92 8.57 -2.57
CA GLY A 128 -7.68 9.45 -1.44
C GLY A 128 -6.35 9.25 -0.75
N GLY A 129 -6.31 9.42 0.57
CA GLY A 129 -5.09 9.40 1.38
C GLY A 129 -4.61 10.80 1.76
N LEU A 130 -3.55 10.84 2.54
CA LEU A 130 -2.87 12.05 3.00
C LEU A 130 -1.51 12.15 2.32
N GLY A 131 -1.13 13.36 1.88
CA GLY A 131 0.20 13.64 1.34
C GLY A 131 0.53 15.13 1.31
N TYR A 132 1.50 15.49 0.48
CA TYR A 132 1.86 16.90 0.25
C TYR A 132 1.25 17.40 -1.06
N ASP A 133 0.78 18.65 -1.05
CA ASP A 133 0.48 19.37 -2.28
C ASP A 133 1.75 19.85 -3.00
N GLU A 134 1.57 20.56 -4.11
CA GLU A 134 2.66 21.12 -4.91
C GLU A 134 3.53 22.13 -4.16
N TYR A 135 3.04 22.69 -3.04
CA TYR A 135 3.74 23.62 -2.17
C TYR A 135 4.36 22.94 -0.95
N GLY A 136 4.28 21.61 -0.84
CA GLY A 136 4.79 20.85 0.30
C GLY A 136 3.88 20.89 1.54
N GLN A 137 2.64 21.36 1.42
CA GLN A 137 1.70 21.42 2.54
C GLN A 137 0.89 20.14 2.66
N GLY A 138 0.66 19.69 3.91
CA GLY A 138 -0.12 18.48 4.18
C GLY A 138 -1.58 18.64 3.79
N ARG A 139 -2.08 17.79 2.89
CA ARG A 139 -3.50 17.77 2.49
C ARG A 139 -4.07 16.37 2.39
N THR A 140 -5.39 16.26 2.55
CA THR A 140 -6.13 15.07 2.13
C THR A 140 -6.41 15.14 0.63
N PHE A 141 -6.33 13.99 -0.02
CA PHE A 141 -6.61 13.86 -1.44
C PHE A 141 -8.03 13.37 -1.66
N ASN A 142 -8.70 13.98 -2.64
CA ASN A 142 -9.88 13.43 -3.29
C ASN A 142 -9.50 12.68 -4.58
N SER A 143 -8.24 12.77 -5.00
CA SER A 143 -7.76 12.16 -6.22
C SER A 143 -7.68 10.65 -6.17
N SER A 144 -7.85 10.05 -7.34
CA SER A 144 -7.75 8.61 -7.55
C SER A 144 -6.84 8.29 -8.73
N GLU A 145 -6.17 7.14 -8.67
CA GLU A 145 -5.27 6.66 -9.72
C GLU A 145 -5.52 5.18 -9.99
N ILE A 146 -5.38 4.76 -11.25
CA ILE A 146 -5.44 3.36 -11.64
C ILE A 146 -4.06 2.88 -12.06
N TYR A 147 -3.60 1.79 -11.45
CA TYR A 147 -2.45 1.01 -11.91
C TYR A 147 -2.89 -0.06 -12.90
N ASP A 148 -2.19 -0.13 -14.03
CA ASP A 148 -2.34 -1.20 -15.01
C ASP A 148 -1.16 -2.18 -14.93
N PRO A 149 -1.34 -3.41 -14.40
CA PRO A 149 -0.26 -4.38 -14.25
C PRO A 149 0.41 -4.84 -15.56
N GLU A 150 -0.23 -4.66 -16.71
CA GLU A 150 0.34 -5.06 -18.01
C GLU A 150 1.34 -4.03 -18.55
N THR A 151 1.09 -2.76 -18.23
CA THR A 151 1.96 -1.64 -18.67
C THR A 151 2.84 -1.10 -17.55
N GLU A 152 2.54 -1.46 -16.31
CA GLU A 152 3.16 -0.95 -15.09
C GLU A 152 3.00 0.56 -14.90
N ILE A 153 1.97 1.16 -15.50
CA ILE A 153 1.73 2.61 -15.46
C ILE A 153 0.58 2.95 -14.50
N TRP A 154 0.75 4.03 -13.75
CA TRP A 154 -0.33 4.70 -13.03
C TRP A 154 -0.93 5.83 -13.87
N THR A 155 -2.26 5.91 -13.88
CA THR A 155 -3.01 6.96 -14.57
C THR A 155 -3.95 7.64 -13.59
N MET A 156 -3.89 8.97 -13.48
CA MET A 156 -4.88 9.77 -12.76
C MET A 156 -6.26 9.59 -13.40
N ILE A 157 -7.29 9.39 -12.58
CA ILE A 157 -8.68 9.29 -13.02
C ILE A 157 -9.56 10.27 -12.24
N GLY A 158 -10.87 10.22 -12.47
CA GLY A 158 -11.83 11.11 -11.81
C GLY A 158 -11.72 11.13 -10.29
N ASP A 159 -11.94 12.31 -9.72
CA ASP A 159 -11.79 12.57 -8.28
C ASP A 159 -13.08 12.27 -7.51
N MET A 160 -12.93 11.98 -6.21
CA MET A 160 -14.02 12.07 -5.25
C MET A 160 -14.43 13.54 -5.04
N THR A 161 -15.63 13.75 -4.49
CA THR A 161 -16.11 15.10 -4.16
C THR A 161 -15.34 15.74 -3.01
N VAL A 162 -14.93 14.94 -2.02
CA VAL A 162 -14.25 15.40 -0.79
C VAL A 162 -13.02 14.56 -0.54
N GLY A 163 -11.93 15.23 -0.15
CA GLY A 163 -10.68 14.57 0.22
C GLY A 163 -10.83 13.73 1.47
N ARG A 164 -10.21 12.55 1.51
CA ARG A 164 -10.33 11.67 2.68
C ARG A 164 -9.21 10.65 2.79
N TYR A 165 -8.88 10.27 4.01
CA TYR A 165 -7.93 9.19 4.33
C TYR A 165 -8.48 8.31 5.45
N PHE A 166 -7.93 7.11 5.62
CA PHE A 166 -8.44 6.08 6.53
C PHE A 166 -9.93 5.77 6.34
N HIS A 167 -10.41 5.92 5.12
CA HIS A 167 -11.74 5.49 4.68
C HIS A 167 -11.71 4.02 4.27
N THR A 168 -12.88 3.44 4.04
CA THR A 168 -13.00 2.11 3.42
C THR A 168 -13.43 2.23 1.96
N ALA A 169 -13.06 1.24 1.16
CA ALA A 169 -13.50 1.12 -0.22
C ALA A 169 -14.03 -0.29 -0.46
N SER A 170 -15.07 -0.42 -1.27
CA SER A 170 -15.65 -1.70 -1.65
C SER A 170 -15.97 -1.71 -3.14
N VAL A 171 -15.45 -2.71 -3.84
CA VAL A 171 -15.81 -2.97 -5.23
C VAL A 171 -17.21 -3.56 -5.26
N LEU A 172 -18.12 -2.91 -5.98
CA LEU A 172 -19.50 -3.32 -6.15
C LEU A 172 -19.62 -4.29 -7.33
N ALA A 173 -20.70 -5.09 -7.35
CA ALA A 173 -20.96 -6.06 -8.41
C ALA A 173 -21.04 -5.44 -9.82
N ASN A 174 -21.38 -4.15 -9.92
CA ASN A 174 -21.41 -3.40 -11.18
C ASN A 174 -20.04 -2.81 -11.59
N GLY A 175 -18.96 -3.16 -10.89
CA GLY A 175 -17.61 -2.69 -11.17
C GLY A 175 -17.27 -1.29 -10.64
N LYS A 176 -18.23 -0.58 -10.01
CA LYS A 176 -17.96 0.70 -9.34
C LYS A 176 -17.28 0.47 -7.99
N VAL A 177 -16.58 1.48 -7.48
CA VAL A 177 -16.01 1.46 -6.13
C VAL A 177 -16.77 2.43 -5.25
N LEU A 178 -17.36 1.92 -4.18
CA LEU A 178 -17.97 2.72 -3.12
C LEU A 178 -16.90 3.09 -2.11
N VAL A 179 -16.75 4.38 -1.84
CA VAL A 179 -15.87 4.91 -0.80
C VAL A 179 -16.72 5.48 0.34
N ALA A 180 -16.44 5.06 1.58
CA ALA A 180 -17.22 5.44 2.75
C ALA A 180 -16.35 5.79 3.97
N GLY A 181 -16.80 6.79 4.74
CA GLY A 181 -16.17 7.20 6.00
C GLY A 181 -14.77 7.81 5.82
N GLY A 182 -13.94 7.67 6.84
CA GLY A 182 -12.61 8.27 6.90
C GLY A 182 -12.61 9.72 7.40
N LEU A 183 -11.42 10.29 7.44
CA LEU A 183 -11.15 11.63 7.95
C LEU A 183 -10.88 12.60 6.79
N SER A 184 -11.38 13.82 6.90
CA SER A 184 -11.02 14.94 6.03
C SER A 184 -10.37 16.04 6.85
N ASN A 185 -9.42 16.75 6.26
CA ASN A 185 -8.87 17.98 6.82
C ASN A 185 -9.53 19.24 6.21
N SER A 186 -10.51 19.08 5.33
CA SER A 186 -11.38 20.17 4.92
C SER A 186 -12.43 20.39 6.00
N SER A 187 -12.49 21.61 6.54
CA SER A 187 -13.66 22.09 7.28
C SER A 187 -14.80 22.28 6.28
N GLU A 188 -15.56 21.23 6.02
CA GLU A 188 -16.86 21.31 5.35
C GLU A 188 -17.96 20.89 6.33
#